data_AF-A0A9E6AAL2-F1
#
_entry.id   AF-A0A9E6AAL2-F1
#
_cell.length_a   1.000
_cell.length_b   1.000
_cell.length_c   1.000
_cell.angle_alpha   90.00
_cell.angle_beta   90.00
_cell.angle_gamma   90.00
#
_symmetry.space_group_name_H-M   'P 1'
#
loop_
_entity.id
_entity.type
_entity.pdbx_description
1 polymer ?
#
loop_
_entity_poly.entity_id
_entity_poly.type
_entity_poly.pdbx_seq_one_letter_code
_entity_poly.pdbx_strand_id
1 'polypeptide(L)'
;MIYKSLLAAAAIGTTLAVTAPDAEAYGDRYIGEIITVGYNFCPRGSTDAAGQLLPISQYSALFSLYGTIYGGDGRTTFALPDLRGRTMIGVGTGPGLSDRPLGSRAGVENNSAGPASAEVKKPSGVAVSTSGHNMPPYLVLRHCIILDGVFPSRN
;
A
#
# COMPACT_ATOMS: atom_id res chain seq x y z
N MET A 1 -67.83 -2.03 40.63
CA MET A 1 -67.96 -2.70 39.32
C MET A 1 -67.57 -1.71 38.24
N ILE A 2 -66.47 -1.95 37.51
CA ILE A 2 -66.23 -1.67 36.08
C ILE A 2 -64.74 -1.97 35.81
N TYR A 3 -64.51 -3.04 35.04
CA TYR A 3 -63.24 -3.47 34.45
C TYR A 3 -62.91 -2.63 33.21
N LYS A 4 -61.63 -2.37 32.94
CA LYS A 4 -60.96 -2.03 31.65
C LYS A 4 -59.67 -1.26 31.98
N SER A 5 -58.50 -1.43 31.36
CA SER A 5 -58.01 -2.27 30.27
C SER A 5 -56.52 -1.92 30.13
N LEU A 6 -55.66 -2.94 29.97
CA LEU A 6 -54.52 -3.00 29.03
C LEU A 6 -53.69 -1.73 28.75
N LEU A 7 -52.37 -1.76 29.04
CA LEU A 7 -51.31 -1.86 28.01
C LEU A 7 -49.91 -1.56 28.58
N ALA A 8 -48.98 -2.35 28.07
CA ALA A 8 -47.53 -2.34 28.25
C ALA A 8 -46.87 -0.94 28.27
N ALA A 9 -46.06 -0.69 29.30
CA ALA A 9 -45.00 0.31 29.21
C ALA A 9 -43.77 -0.35 28.59
N ALA A 10 -43.54 -0.06 27.31
CA ALA A 10 -42.33 -0.43 26.59
C ALA A 10 -41.12 0.29 27.23
N ALA A 11 -40.11 -0.48 27.65
CA ALA A 11 -38.81 0.07 27.99
C ALA A 11 -38.17 0.63 26.71
N ILE A 12 -38.13 1.96 26.60
CA ILE A 12 -37.42 2.69 25.56
C ILE A 12 -35.94 2.76 25.96
N GLY A 13 -35.08 2.27 25.08
CA GLY A 13 -33.74 2.82 24.85
C GLY A 13 -32.69 2.57 25.93
N THR A 14 -31.81 1.62 25.68
CA THR A 14 -30.42 1.89 25.28
C THR A 14 -29.78 0.56 24.89
N THR A 15 -29.64 0.31 23.59
CA THR A 15 -28.71 -0.72 23.11
C THR A 15 -27.29 -0.20 23.26
N LEU A 16 -26.73 -0.32 24.46
CA LEU A 16 -25.29 -0.23 24.69
C LEU A 16 -24.71 -1.63 24.54
N ALA A 17 -24.40 -1.97 23.29
CA ALA A 17 -23.38 -2.95 22.96
C ALA A 17 -22.89 -2.64 21.54
N VAL A 18 -22.26 -1.47 21.36
CA VAL A 18 -21.12 -1.38 20.45
C VAL A 18 -20.02 -2.19 21.12
N THR A 19 -20.02 -3.48 20.83
CA THR A 19 -18.82 -4.29 20.64
C THR A 19 -19.31 -5.45 19.78
N ALA A 20 -19.51 -5.18 18.48
CA ALA A 20 -19.04 -6.22 17.57
C ALA A 20 -17.59 -6.45 18.01
N PRO A 21 -17.17 -7.66 18.39
CA PRO A 21 -15.74 -7.93 18.43
C PRO A 21 -15.28 -7.58 17.03
N ASP A 22 -14.61 -6.43 16.91
CA ASP A 22 -14.05 -5.93 15.68
C ASP A 22 -13.29 -7.11 15.09
N ALA A 23 -13.76 -7.54 13.92
CA ALA A 23 -13.45 -8.82 13.33
C ALA A 23 -11.96 -9.14 13.48
N GLU A 24 -11.64 -10.03 14.43
CA GLU A 24 -10.33 -10.67 14.54
C GLU A 24 -10.20 -11.69 13.39
N ALA A 25 -10.24 -11.21 12.15
CA ALA A 25 -9.56 -11.84 11.03
C ALA A 25 -8.15 -11.22 10.88
N TYR A 26 -7.52 -10.95 12.03
CA TYR A 26 -6.15 -10.48 12.20
C TYR A 26 -5.36 -11.55 12.99
N GLY A 27 -5.65 -12.83 12.76
CA GLY A 27 -5.06 -13.90 13.55
C GLY A 27 -3.57 -14.15 13.28
N ASP A 28 -3.10 -13.99 12.04
CA ASP A 28 -1.72 -14.32 11.66
C ASP A 28 -1.22 -13.43 10.52
N ARG A 29 -1.27 -12.10 10.68
CA ARG A 29 -0.58 -11.23 9.71
C ARG A 29 0.90 -11.22 10.00
N TYR A 30 1.71 -11.38 8.97
CA TYR A 30 3.14 -11.26 9.12
C TYR A 30 3.54 -9.78 9.10
N ILE A 31 4.42 -9.39 10.02
CA ILE A 31 5.05 -8.08 9.98
C ILE A 31 5.73 -7.91 8.62
N GLY A 32 5.54 -6.75 7.97
CA GLY A 32 6.13 -6.45 6.67
C GLY A 32 5.41 -7.08 5.47
N GLU A 33 4.25 -7.70 5.67
CA GLU A 33 3.38 -8.09 4.57
C GLU A 33 2.80 -6.85 3.85
N ILE A 34 2.76 -6.90 2.53
CA ILE A 34 2.10 -5.89 1.70
C ILE A 34 0.71 -6.40 1.35
N ILE A 35 -0.31 -5.70 1.82
CA ILE A 35 -1.70 -5.98 1.50
C ILE A 35 -2.23 -4.97 0.50
N THR A 36 -3.17 -5.42 -0.32
CA THR A 36 -3.87 -4.57 -1.27
C THR A 36 -5.31 -4.41 -0.82
N VAL A 37 -5.80 -3.18 -0.75
CA VAL A 37 -7.14 -2.84 -0.27
C VAL A 37 -7.89 -2.00 -1.29
N GLY A 38 -9.20 -2.26 -1.42
CA GLY A 38 -10.10 -1.53 -2.32
C GLY A 38 -10.74 -0.28 -1.71
N TYR A 39 -10.46 0.01 -0.43
CA TYR A 39 -10.98 1.16 0.29
C TYR A 39 -9.88 2.21 0.53
N ASN A 40 -10.28 3.42 0.96
CA ASN A 40 -9.42 4.60 0.96
C ASN A 40 -8.49 4.74 2.19
N PHE A 41 -8.39 3.75 3.05
CA PHE A 41 -7.57 3.82 4.27
C PHE A 41 -6.83 2.52 4.51
N CYS A 42 -5.72 2.59 5.23
CA CYS A 42 -5.05 1.40 5.73
C CYS A 42 -5.68 0.99 7.07
N PRO A 43 -5.99 -0.31 7.27
CA PRO A 43 -6.52 -0.79 8.54
C PRO A 43 -5.51 -0.53 9.68
N ARG A 44 -6.00 -0.55 10.93
CA ARG A 44 -5.13 -0.37 12.10
C ARG A 44 -4.02 -1.41 12.08
N GLY A 45 -2.85 -0.99 12.55
CA GLY A 45 -1.64 -1.81 12.50
C GLY A 45 -0.99 -1.92 11.13
N SER A 46 -1.42 -1.08 10.18
CA SER A 46 -0.78 -0.96 8.88
C SER A 46 -0.64 0.49 8.45
N THR A 47 0.20 0.75 7.47
CA THR A 47 0.47 2.08 6.93
C THR A 47 0.58 2.06 5.41
N ASP A 48 0.42 3.20 4.76
CA ASP A 48 0.49 3.27 3.28
C ASP A 48 1.88 2.88 2.76
N ALA A 49 1.94 2.16 1.65
CA ALA A 49 3.19 1.89 0.93
C ALA A 49 3.61 3.10 0.07
N ALA A 50 3.92 4.22 0.73
CA ALA A 50 4.18 5.51 0.09
C ALA A 50 5.65 5.98 0.20
N GLY A 51 6.56 5.11 0.63
CA GLY A 51 7.97 5.46 0.77
C GLY A 51 8.33 6.30 2.00
N GLN A 52 7.47 6.38 3.02
CA GLN A 52 7.79 7.14 4.23
C GLN A 52 8.98 6.56 4.99
N LEU A 53 9.71 7.45 5.67
CA LEU A 53 10.75 7.09 6.62
C LEU A 53 10.13 6.77 7.98
N LEU A 54 10.47 5.62 8.53
CA LEU A 54 10.04 5.16 9.85
C LEU A 54 11.24 5.04 10.80
N PRO A 55 11.06 5.37 12.10
CA PRO A 55 12.11 5.22 13.09
C PRO A 55 12.37 3.74 13.43
N ILE A 56 13.64 3.33 13.37
CA ILE A 56 14.06 1.96 13.69
C ILE A 56 13.75 1.61 15.15
N SER A 57 13.84 2.59 16.06
CA SER A 57 13.58 2.39 17.49
C SER A 57 12.16 1.94 17.81
N GLN A 58 11.19 2.26 16.94
CA GLN A 58 9.79 1.86 17.13
C GLN A 58 9.42 0.61 16.32
N TYR A 59 10.09 0.37 15.18
CA TYR A 59 9.76 -0.70 14.23
C TYR A 59 10.96 -1.62 13.95
N SER A 60 11.66 -2.06 15.00
CA SER A 60 12.88 -2.87 14.90
C SER A 60 12.64 -4.24 14.23
N ALA A 61 11.47 -4.85 14.47
CA ALA A 61 11.06 -6.09 13.82
C ALA A 61 10.90 -5.90 12.30
N LEU A 62 10.21 -4.84 11.87
CA LEU A 62 10.03 -4.53 10.45
C LEU A 62 11.37 -4.18 9.78
N PHE A 63 12.24 -3.43 10.46
CA PHE A 63 13.58 -3.12 9.97
C PHE A 63 14.42 -4.39 9.75
N SER A 64 14.29 -5.41 10.61
CA SER A 64 15.00 -6.68 10.44
C SER A 64 14.59 -7.43 9.16
N LEU A 65 13.42 -7.13 8.60
CA LEU A 65 12.93 -7.71 7.35
C LEU A 65 13.31 -6.86 6.13
N TYR A 66 13.10 -5.54 6.20
CA TYR A 66 13.27 -4.65 5.05
C TYR A 66 14.68 -4.05 4.93
N GLY A 67 15.40 -3.94 6.05
CA GLY A 67 16.68 -3.25 6.13
C GLY A 67 16.58 -1.83 5.57
N THR A 68 17.56 -1.48 4.73
CA THR A 68 17.63 -0.18 4.03
C THR A 68 17.36 -0.30 2.53
N ILE A 69 16.73 -1.39 2.08
CA ILE A 69 16.53 -1.71 0.64
C ILE A 69 15.79 -0.58 -0.08
N TYR A 70 14.83 0.06 0.60
CA TYR A 70 14.02 1.14 0.04
C TYR A 70 14.53 2.55 0.43
N GLY A 71 15.63 2.64 1.18
CA GLY A 71 16.23 3.89 1.66
C GLY A 71 16.29 4.02 3.19
N GLY A 72 16.59 5.23 3.65
CA GLY A 72 16.89 5.55 5.05
C GLY A 72 18.38 5.49 5.37
N ASP A 73 18.75 5.89 6.59
CA ASP A 73 20.13 5.94 7.07
C ASP A 73 20.59 4.61 7.73
N GLY A 74 19.66 3.68 7.98
CA GLY A 74 19.96 2.36 8.55
C GLY A 74 20.43 2.38 10.00
N ARG A 75 20.44 3.55 10.64
CA ARG A 75 20.83 3.76 12.04
C ARG A 75 19.68 4.29 12.87
N THR A 76 19.00 5.31 12.37
CA THR A 76 17.87 5.94 13.07
C THR A 76 16.55 5.66 12.36
N THR A 77 16.57 5.54 11.03
CA THR A 77 15.40 5.42 10.17
C THR A 77 15.62 4.44 9.02
N PHE A 78 14.52 3.92 8.51
CA PHE A 78 14.46 3.13 7.28
C PHE A 78 13.25 3.55 6.46
N ALA A 79 13.30 3.36 5.15
CA ALA A 79 12.18 3.68 4.27
C ALA A 79 11.33 2.46 3.96
N LEU A 80 10.04 2.68 3.72
CA LEU A 80 9.13 1.69 3.17
C LEU A 80 9.19 1.64 1.63
N PRO A 81 8.67 0.57 1.00
CA PRO A 81 8.36 0.58 -0.43
C PRO A 81 7.45 1.75 -0.81
N ASP A 82 7.72 2.36 -1.96
CA ASP A 82 6.85 3.34 -2.61
C ASP A 82 6.15 2.67 -3.80
N LEU A 83 4.87 2.35 -3.64
CA LEU A 83 4.03 1.70 -4.64
C LEU A 83 3.06 2.66 -5.33
N ARG A 84 3.16 3.96 -5.06
CA ARG A 84 2.28 4.96 -5.68
C ARG A 84 2.59 5.06 -7.17
N GLY A 85 1.57 4.83 -8.00
CA GLY A 85 1.70 4.85 -9.46
C GLY A 85 2.57 3.72 -10.03
N ARG A 86 2.84 2.66 -9.24
CA ARG A 86 3.72 1.56 -9.61
C ARG A 86 2.98 0.23 -9.48
N THR A 87 3.28 -0.68 -10.41
CA THR A 87 2.85 -2.08 -10.30
C THR A 87 3.95 -2.92 -9.66
N MET A 88 3.56 -3.91 -8.86
CA MET A 88 4.50 -4.85 -8.26
C MET A 88 4.99 -5.83 -9.33
N ILE A 89 6.30 -6.04 -9.40
CA ILE A 89 6.93 -7.02 -10.30
C ILE A 89 7.76 -7.98 -9.45
N GLY A 90 7.72 -9.27 -9.78
CA GLY A 90 8.52 -10.28 -9.10
C GLY A 90 10.02 -10.04 -9.27
N VAL A 91 10.77 -10.32 -8.19
CA VAL A 91 12.24 -10.37 -8.24
C VAL A 91 12.71 -11.53 -9.10
N GLY A 92 13.84 -11.37 -9.78
CA GLY A 92 14.47 -12.50 -10.48
C GLY A 92 15.47 -12.11 -11.55
N THR A 93 16.37 -13.07 -11.79
CA THR A 93 17.32 -13.11 -12.91
C THR A 93 17.08 -14.38 -13.68
N GLY A 94 16.86 -14.29 -14.99
CA GLY A 94 16.69 -15.46 -15.86
C GLY A 94 17.26 -15.20 -17.26
N PRO A 95 17.64 -16.24 -18.01
CA PRO A 95 18.10 -16.09 -19.39
C PRO A 95 17.06 -15.36 -20.24
N GLY A 96 17.44 -14.22 -20.83
CA GLY A 96 16.53 -13.37 -21.62
C GLY A 96 15.62 -12.46 -20.80
N LEU A 97 15.74 -12.44 -19.47
CA LEU A 97 15.06 -11.48 -18.59
C LEU A 97 16.03 -10.38 -18.17
N SER A 98 15.49 -9.17 -17.97
CA SER A 98 16.22 -8.10 -17.28
C SER A 98 16.42 -8.48 -15.82
N ASP A 99 17.63 -8.28 -15.31
CA ASP A 99 17.93 -8.42 -13.88
C ASP A 99 17.10 -7.39 -13.08
N ARG A 100 16.29 -7.88 -12.14
CA ARG A 100 15.45 -7.07 -11.24
C ARG A 100 15.75 -7.45 -9.79
N PRO A 101 16.78 -6.84 -9.19
CA PRO A 101 17.04 -7.02 -7.77
C PRO A 101 15.91 -6.39 -6.95
N LEU A 102 15.68 -6.94 -5.76
CA LEU A 102 14.69 -6.40 -4.82
C LEU A 102 15.01 -4.92 -4.52
N GLY A 103 13.99 -4.07 -4.51
CA GLY A 103 14.14 -2.62 -4.31
C GLY A 103 14.47 -1.83 -5.58
N SER A 104 14.73 -2.48 -6.73
CA SER A 104 14.89 -1.78 -8.00
C SER A 104 13.62 -1.02 -8.39
N ARG A 105 13.79 0.24 -8.85
CA ARG A 105 12.71 1.10 -9.33
C ARG A 105 12.94 1.36 -10.81
N ALA A 106 11.93 1.08 -11.63
CA ALA A 106 11.96 1.31 -13.07
C ALA A 106 10.63 1.93 -13.54
N GLY A 107 10.64 2.46 -14.77
CA GLY A 107 9.49 3.18 -15.35
C GLY A 107 9.42 4.65 -14.93
N VAL A 108 8.77 5.46 -15.78
CA VAL A 108 8.50 6.89 -15.55
C VAL A 108 6.99 7.09 -15.61
N GLU A 109 6.40 7.75 -14.61
CA GLU A 109 4.95 8.00 -14.58
C GLU A 109 4.49 9.04 -15.62
N ASN A 110 5.38 9.93 -16.04
CA ASN A 110 5.09 10.96 -17.02
C ASN A 110 6.22 11.05 -18.06
N ASN A 111 5.93 10.61 -19.28
CA ASN A 111 6.79 10.86 -20.44
C ASN A 111 6.57 12.29 -20.97
N SER A 112 6.67 13.31 -20.11
CA SER A 112 6.92 14.65 -20.64
C SER A 112 8.41 14.69 -20.96
N ALA A 113 8.75 14.51 -22.23
CA ALA A 113 10.07 14.92 -22.70
C ALA A 113 10.27 16.37 -22.24
N GLY A 114 11.11 16.60 -21.22
CA GLY A 114 11.61 17.94 -20.95
C GLY A 114 12.22 18.49 -22.23
N PRO A 115 12.27 19.81 -22.46
CA PRO A 115 12.77 20.35 -23.71
C PRO A 115 14.18 19.81 -23.91
N ALA A 116 14.30 18.86 -24.84
CA ALA A 116 15.58 18.35 -25.26
C ALA A 116 16.31 19.56 -25.83
N SER A 117 17.28 20.07 -25.07
CA SER A 117 18.37 20.87 -25.65
C SER A 117 19.26 19.90 -26.43
N ALA A 118 18.69 19.33 -27.47
CA ALA A 118 19.34 18.56 -28.50
C ALA A 118 18.58 18.92 -29.76
N GLU A 119 19.25 19.65 -30.62
CA GLU A 119 18.74 20.27 -31.83
C GLU A 119 17.80 19.34 -32.61
N VAL A 120 16.52 19.70 -32.63
CA VAL A 120 15.50 19.02 -33.43
C VAL A 120 15.76 19.34 -34.90
N LYS A 121 16.43 18.43 -35.59
CA LYS A 121 16.24 18.30 -37.03
C LYS A 121 14.84 17.71 -37.24
N LYS A 122 13.85 18.59 -37.45
CA LYS A 122 12.47 18.20 -37.78
C LYS A 122 12.46 17.25 -38.98
N PRO A 123 11.67 16.17 -38.93
CA PRO A 123 10.81 15.86 -40.06
C PRO A 123 9.40 16.34 -39.76
N SER A 124 8.82 16.98 -40.77
CA SER A 124 7.44 17.42 -40.84
C SER A 124 6.49 16.23 -40.66
N GLY A 125 5.96 16.07 -39.46
CA GLY A 125 4.93 15.11 -39.11
C GLY A 125 4.34 15.55 -37.77
N VAL A 126 3.02 15.62 -37.68
CA VAL A 126 2.32 15.94 -36.43
C VAL A 126 2.75 14.90 -35.40
N ALA A 127 3.66 15.28 -34.50
CA ALA A 127 3.95 14.50 -33.31
C ALA A 127 2.70 14.57 -32.44
N VAL A 128 1.77 13.64 -32.66
CA VAL A 128 0.77 13.32 -31.65
C VAL A 128 1.58 12.77 -30.49
N SER A 129 1.88 13.64 -29.54
CA SER A 129 2.21 13.24 -28.19
C SER A 129 0.99 12.49 -27.67
N THR A 130 0.94 11.18 -27.92
CA THR A 130 0.04 10.29 -27.20
C THR A 130 0.57 10.24 -25.77
N SER A 131 0.29 11.30 -25.01
CA SER A 131 0.31 11.31 -23.56
C SER A 131 -0.84 10.44 -23.02
N GLY A 132 -1.09 9.32 -23.70
CA GLY A 132 -2.02 8.28 -23.33
C GLY A 132 -1.17 7.18 -22.71
N HIS A 133 -1.42 6.91 -21.45
CA HIS A 133 -0.93 5.71 -20.78
C HIS A 133 -1.43 4.50 -21.58
N ASN A 134 -0.63 4.02 -22.52
CA ASN A 134 -0.92 2.82 -23.32
C ASN A 134 -0.65 1.57 -22.46
N MET A 135 -1.28 1.53 -21.29
CA MET A 135 -1.30 0.39 -20.40
C MET A 135 -2.60 -0.39 -20.67
N PRO A 136 -2.56 -1.73 -20.60
CA PRO A 136 -3.79 -2.51 -20.56
C PRO A 136 -4.70 -1.99 -19.44
N PRO A 137 -6.03 -2.19 -19.52
CA PRO A 137 -6.97 -1.69 -18.52
C PRO A 137 -6.54 -2.11 -17.11
N TYR A 138 -6.45 -1.13 -16.20
CA TYR A 138 -6.00 -1.33 -14.83
C TYR A 138 -6.99 -0.75 -13.82
N LEU A 139 -7.06 -1.37 -12.64
CA LEU A 139 -7.76 -0.86 -11.48
C LEU A 139 -6.72 -0.44 -10.44
N VAL A 140 -6.78 0.81 -10.00
CA VAL A 140 -5.88 1.31 -8.95
C VAL A 140 -6.44 0.91 -7.59
N LEU A 141 -5.63 0.16 -6.86
CA LEU A 141 -5.90 -0.21 -5.47
C LEU A 141 -4.87 0.44 -4.56
N ARG A 142 -5.20 0.54 -3.27
CA ARG A 142 -4.27 1.04 -2.26
C ARG A 142 -3.41 -0.11 -1.74
N HIS A 143 -2.14 0.16 -1.52
CA HIS A 143 -1.21 -0.78 -0.91
C HIS A 143 -0.86 -0.34 0.51
N CYS A 144 -1.02 -1.24 1.47
CA CYS A 144 -0.70 -1.02 2.87
C CYS A 144 0.34 -2.04 3.34
N ILE A 145 1.16 -1.67 4.31
CA ILE A 145 2.20 -2.50 4.91
C ILE A 145 1.84 -2.74 6.36
N ILE A 146 1.86 -4.00 6.77
CA ILE A 146 1.61 -4.43 8.15
C ILE A 146 2.80 -4.04 9.04
N LEU A 147 2.54 -3.27 10.10
CA LEU A 147 3.53 -2.75 11.04
C LEU A 147 3.67 -3.60 12.31
N ASP A 148 2.59 -4.27 12.72
CA ASP A 148 2.55 -5.19 13.87
C ASP A 148 1.97 -6.54 13.45
N GLY A 149 2.33 -7.62 14.15
CA GLY A 149 1.91 -8.97 13.77
C GLY A 149 2.94 -10.03 14.16
N VAL A 150 2.84 -11.19 13.54
CA VAL A 150 3.79 -12.30 13.74
C VAL A 150 5.07 -12.05 12.95
N PHE A 151 6.23 -12.25 13.57
CA PHE A 151 7.49 -12.18 12.84
C PHE A 151 7.65 -13.44 11.96
N PRO A 152 7.86 -13.32 10.65
CA PRO A 152 7.99 -14.48 9.77
C PRO A 152 9.29 -15.23 10.06
N SER A 153 9.19 -16.54 10.36
CA SER A 153 10.36 -17.40 10.49
C SER A 153 10.90 -17.76 9.11
N ARG A 154 12.22 -17.65 8.92
CA ARG A 154 12.89 -18.20 7.74
C ARG A 154 13.04 -19.72 7.94
N ASN A 155 12.46 -20.52 7.04
CA ASN A 155 12.65 -21.98 6.98
C ASN A 155 14.06 -22.35 6.57
#